data_AF-A0A7X7PR24-F1
#
_entry.id   AF-A0A7X7PR24-F1
#
_cell.length_a   1.000
_cell.length_b   1.000
_cell.length_c   1.000
_cell.angle_alpha   90.00
_cell.angle_beta   90.00
_cell.angle_gamma   90.00
#
_symmetry.space_group_name_H-M   'P 1'
#
loop_
_entity.id
_entity.type
_entity.pdbx_description
1 polymer ?
#
loop_
_entity_poly.entity_id
_entity_poly.type
_entity_poly.pdbx_seq_one_letter_code
_entity_poly.pdbx_strand_id
1 'polypeptide(L)'
;MTLWLFALLLWLGSLTAGFLGAMTGLGGGVILIPLLTLVFRVDFRYAVGAGLISIMAVSAGSAAAYLRRGLVNLRIGMGLELLTAVGALLG
;
A
#
# COMPACT_ATOMS: atom_id res chain seq x y z
N MET A 1 5.73 -15.20 -20.85
CA MET A 1 6.22 -15.79 -19.58
C MET A 1 5.27 -16.92 -19.21
N THR A 2 5.77 -18.06 -18.73
CA THR A 2 4.90 -19.12 -18.19
C THR A 2 4.09 -18.55 -17.02
N LEU A 3 2.79 -18.81 -16.96
CA LEU A 3 1.86 -18.21 -15.98
C LEU A 3 2.37 -18.32 -14.54
N TRP A 4 2.97 -19.47 -14.21
CA TRP A 4 3.56 -19.75 -12.90
C TRP A 4 4.74 -18.83 -12.53
N LEU A 5 5.61 -18.54 -13.50
CA LEU A 5 6.76 -17.66 -13.26
C LEU A 5 6.30 -16.21 -13.05
N PHE A 6 5.30 -15.77 -13.81
CA PHE A 6 4.68 -14.47 -13.63
C PHE A 6 4.05 -14.33 -12.24
N ALA A 7 3.26 -15.32 -11.82
CA ALA A 7 2.62 -15.32 -10.50
C ALA A 7 3.65 -15.33 -9.37
N LEU A 8 4.73 -16.10 -9.49
CA LEU A 8 5.80 -16.16 -8.48
C LEU A 8 6.53 -14.82 -8.34
N LEU A 9 6.92 -14.20 -9.46
CA LEU A 9 7.60 -12.90 -9.46
C LEU A 9 6.70 -11.80 -8.90
N LEU A 10 5.42 -11.82 -9.27
CA LEU A 10 4.45 -10.86 -8.77
C LEU A 10 4.23 -11.02 -7.26
N TRP A 11 4.12 -12.25 -6.78
CA TRP A 11 3.96 -12.54 -5.35
C TRP A 11 5.17 -12.06 -4.53
N LEU A 12 6.39 -12.40 -4.98
CA LEU A 12 7.63 -11.93 -4.36
C LEU A 12 7.75 -10.40 -4.37
N GLY A 13 7.48 -9.76 -5.52
CA GLY A 13 7.52 -8.30 -5.66
C GLY A 13 6.46 -7.60 -4.80
N SER A 14 5.28 -8.19 -4.66
CA SER A 14 4.22 -7.65 -3.80
C SER A 14 4.55 -7.79 -2.32
N LEU A 15 5.19 -8.89 -1.93
CA LEU A 15 5.69 -9.10 -0.57
C LEU A 15 6.74 -8.07 -0.17
N THR A 16 7.73 -7.84 -1.04
CA THR A 16 8.78 -6.85 -0.77
C THR A 16 8.20 -5.43 -0.76
N ALA A 17 7.32 -5.11 -1.71
CA ALA A 17 6.60 -3.83 -1.76
C ALA A 17 5.76 -3.59 -0.49
N GLY A 18 5.04 -4.60 -0.02
CA GLY A 18 4.23 -4.52 1.20
C GLY A 18 5.08 -4.39 2.46
N PHE A 19 6.19 -5.13 2.55
CA PHE A 19 7.12 -5.05 3.68
C PHE A 19 7.78 -3.66 3.78
N LEU A 20 8.36 -3.19 2.68
CA LEU A 20 8.93 -1.84 2.58
C LEU A 20 7.86 -0.77 2.80
N GLY A 21 6.67 -0.98 2.26
CA GLY A 21 5.50 -0.12 2.41
C GLY A 21 5.04 0.02 3.87
N ALA A 22 5.05 -1.08 4.62
CA ALA A 22 4.72 -1.08 6.04
C ALA A 22 5.77 -0.35 6.87
N MET A 23 7.06 -0.54 6.57
CA MET A 23 8.16 0.12 7.27
C MET A 23 8.21 1.63 7.02
N THR A 24 7.94 2.05 5.79
CA THR A 24 7.98 3.47 5.38
C THR A 24 6.68 4.20 5.69
N GLY A 25 5.58 3.48 5.95
CA GLY A 25 4.25 4.07 6.17
C GLY A 25 3.55 4.54 4.89
N LEU A 26 4.11 4.28 3.71
CA LEU A 26 3.57 4.72 2.41
C LEU A 26 2.57 3.70 1.79
N GLY A 27 2.34 2.55 2.42
CA GLY A 27 1.34 1.56 2.00
C GLY A 27 1.77 0.66 0.82
N GLY A 28 3.03 0.69 0.39
CA GLY A 28 3.58 -0.27 -0.59
C GLY A 28 3.15 -0.04 -2.05
N GLY A 29 2.12 0.76 -2.31
CA GLY A 29 1.70 1.14 -3.67
C GLY A 29 2.76 1.94 -4.43
N VAL A 30 3.62 2.69 -3.74
CA VAL A 30 4.78 3.39 -4.32
C VAL A 30 5.72 2.44 -5.05
N ILE A 31 5.83 1.20 -4.57
CA ILE A 31 6.67 0.15 -5.19
C ILE A 31 5.82 -0.71 -6.13
N LEU A 32 4.59 -1.04 -5.74
CA LEU A 32 3.72 -1.94 -6.49
C LEU A 32 3.27 -1.36 -7.84
N ILE A 33 2.95 -0.06 -7.89
CA ILE A 33 2.48 0.58 -9.12
C ILE A 33 3.58 0.57 -10.19
N PRO A 34 4.82 1.04 -9.94
CA PRO A 34 5.92 0.94 -10.90
C PRO A 34 6.27 -0.50 -11.27
N LEU A 35 6.18 -1.44 -10.31
CA LEU A 35 6.39 -2.87 -10.59
C LEU A 35 5.39 -3.37 -11.64
N LEU A 36 4.10 -3.08 -11.46
CA LEU A 36 3.05 -3.50 -12.38
C LEU A 36 3.16 -2.79 -13.74
N THR A 37 3.46 -1.50 -13.78
CA THR A 37 3.48 -0.72 -15.02
C THR A 37 4.78 -0.86 -15.81
N LEU A 38 5.94 -0.86 -15.15
CA LEU A 38 7.25 -0.89 -15.84
C LEU A 38 7.72 -2.31 -16.12
N VAL A 39 7.58 -3.22 -15.15
CA VAL A 39 8.07 -4.60 -15.28
C VAL A 39 7.06 -5.47 -16.00
N PHE A 40 5.81 -5.45 -15.54
CA PHE A 40 4.76 -6.32 -16.07
C PHE A 40 3.94 -5.68 -17.21
N ARG A 41 4.17 -4.40 -17.52
CA ARG A 41 3.48 -3.65 -18.57
C ARG A 41 1.95 -3.72 -18.49
N VAL A 42 1.44 -3.77 -17.27
CA VAL A 42 0.00 -3.66 -16.99
C VAL A 42 -0.44 -2.22 -17.24
N ASP A 43 -1.65 -2.05 -17.76
CA ASP A 43 -2.24 -0.72 -17.94
C ASP A 43 -2.23 0.06 -16.63
N PHE A 44 -1.85 1.33 -16.70
CA PHE A 44 -1.72 2.21 -15.55
C PHE A 44 -3.01 2.28 -14.72
N ARG A 45 -4.18 2.25 -15.36
CA ARG A 45 -5.49 2.28 -14.67
C ARG A 45 -5.68 1.07 -13.76
N TYR A 46 -5.32 -0.11 -14.24
CA TYR A 46 -5.40 -1.33 -13.43
C TYR A 46 -4.31 -1.37 -12.34
N ALA A 47 -3.10 -0.92 -12.67
CA ALA A 47 -2.01 -0.86 -11.70
C ALA A 47 -2.31 0.07 -10.52
N VAL A 48 -2.90 1.24 -10.78
CA VAL A 48 -3.34 2.17 -9.72
C VAL A 48 -4.45 1.54 -8.87
N GLY A 49 -5.45 0.90 -9.49
CA GLY A 49 -6.52 0.20 -8.77
C GLY A 49 -5.98 -0.89 -7.82
N ALA A 50 -5.09 -1.74 -8.32
CA ALA A 50 -4.41 -2.76 -7.51
C ALA A 50 -3.51 -2.15 -6.42
N GLY A 51 -2.82 -1.05 -6.74
CA GLY A 51 -1.99 -0.29 -5.81
C GLY A 51 -2.77 0.27 -4.63
N LEU A 52 -3.95 0.85 -4.86
CA LEU A 52 -4.81 1.39 -3.80
C LEU A 52 -5.28 0.28 -2.84
N ILE A 53 -5.70 -0.86 -3.38
CA ILE A 53 -6.10 -2.02 -2.55
C ILE A 53 -4.92 -2.49 -1.69
N SER A 54 -3.72 -2.56 -2.28
CA SER A 54 -2.51 -2.91 -1.53
C SER A 54 -2.19 -1.89 -0.44
N ILE A 55 -2.31 -0.59 -0.72
CA ILE A 55 -2.11 0.49 0.27
C ILE A 55 -3.07 0.32 1.43
N MET A 56 -4.36 0.11 1.17
CA MET A 56 -5.35 -0.10 2.22
C MET A 56 -5.01 -1.31 3.09
N ALA A 57 -4.66 -2.45 2.48
CA ALA A 57 -4.33 -3.67 3.20
C ALA A 57 -3.07 -3.52 4.08
N VAL A 58 -2.01 -2.93 3.54
CA VAL A 58 -0.74 -2.73 4.25
C VAL A 58 -0.91 -1.72 5.38
N SER A 59 -1.58 -0.59 5.13
CA SER A 59 -1.81 0.45 6.14
C SER A 59 -2.70 -0.04 7.28
N ALA A 60 -3.78 -0.77 6.99
CA ALA A 60 -4.64 -1.34 8.04
C ALA A 60 -3.87 -2.35 8.90
N GLY A 61 -3.08 -3.22 8.26
CA GLY A 61 -2.26 -4.21 8.96
C GLY A 61 -1.18 -3.57 9.85
N SER A 62 -0.45 -2.58 9.34
CA SER A 62 0.60 -1.89 10.09
C SER A 62 0.03 -1.02 11.20
N ALA A 63 -1.07 -0.29 10.95
CA ALA A 63 -1.75 0.51 11.96
C ALA A 63 -2.23 -0.36 13.12
N ALA A 64 -2.89 -1.49 12.85
CA ALA A 64 -3.34 -2.41 13.89
C ALA A 64 -2.16 -2.94 14.74
N ALA A 65 -1.03 -3.26 14.10
CA ALA A 65 0.18 -3.68 14.81
C ALA A 65 0.78 -2.57 15.68
N TYR A 66 0.83 -1.32 15.18
CA TYR A 66 1.35 -0.18 15.93
C TYR A 66 0.44 0.25 17.08
N LEU A 67 -0.89 0.19 16.90
CA LEU A 67 -1.86 0.42 17.97
C LEU A 67 -1.67 -0.59 19.12
N ARG A 68 -1.54 -1.88 18.80
CA ARG A 68 -1.32 -2.94 19.80
C ARG A 68 -0.02 -2.77 20.58
N ARG A 69 1.00 -2.14 19.98
CA ARG A 69 2.28 -1.85 20.63
C ARG A 69 2.27 -0.54 21.42
N GLY A 70 1.15 0.20 21.46
CA GLY A 70 1.05 1.47 22.18
C GLY A 70 1.90 2.60 21.56
N LEU A 71 2.33 2.44 20.31
CA LEU A 71 3.21 3.41 19.63
C LEU A 71 2.42 4.58 19.00
N VAL A 72 1.09 4.50 19.00
CA VAL A 72 0.22 5.45 18.30
C VAL A 72 -0.52 6.32 19.31
N ASN A 73 -0.39 7.64 19.17
CA ASN A 73 -1.25 8.60 19.84
C ASN A 73 -2.58 8.72 19.08
N LEU A 74 -3.57 7.93 19.49
CA LEU A 74 -4.91 7.89 18.88
C LEU A 74 -5.60 9.26 18.84
N ARG A 75 -5.38 10.13 19.83
CA ARG A 75 -6.04 11.44 19.89
C ARG A 75 -5.59 12.35 18.75
N ILE A 76 -4.29 12.34 18.46
CA ILE A 76 -3.72 13.10 17.34
C ILE A 76 -4.01 12.37 16.02
N GLY A 77 -3.85 11.04 16.00
CA GLY A 77 -4.06 10.21 14.82
C GLY A 77 -5.46 10.36 14.22
N MET A 78 -6.51 10.25 15.03
CA MET A 78 -7.89 10.40 14.57
C MET A 78 -8.19 11.81 14.04
N GLY A 79 -7.58 12.84 14.65
CA GLY A 79 -7.70 14.22 14.17
C GLY A 79 -7.07 14.40 12.79
N LEU A 80 -5.86 13.88 12.59
CA LEU A 80 -5.15 13.92 11.31
C LEU A 80 -5.86 13.09 10.23
N GLU A 81 -6.41 11.92 10.59
CA GLU A 81 -7.16 11.06 9.66
C GLU A 81 -8.39 11.79 9.11
N LEU A 82 -9.19 12.42 9.98
CA LEU A 82 -10.36 13.21 9.57
C LEU A 82 -9.97 14.39 8.68
N LEU A 83 -8.94 15.15 9.07
CA LEU A 83 -8.43 16.27 8.28
C LEU A 83 -7.96 15.82 6.88
N THR A 84 -7.26 14.69 6.82
CA THR A 84 -6.77 14.13 5.55
C THR A 84 -7.91 13.62 4.68
N ALA A 85 -8.91 12.95 5.27
CA ALA A 85 -10.08 12.46 4.54
C ALA A 85 -10.92 13.62 3.97
N VAL A 86 -11.14 14.67 4.76
CA VAL A 86 -11.84 15.87 4.30
C VAL A 86 -11.02 16.59 3.22
N GLY A 87 -9.71 16.74 3.42
CA GLY A 87 -8.82 17.29 2.40
C GLY A 87 -8.88 16.52 1.08
N ALA A 88 -8.80 15.19 1.14
CA ALA A 88 -8.90 14.34 -0.04
C ALA A 88 -10.25 14.47 -0.79
N LEU A 89 -11.33 14.79 -0.08
CA LEU A 89 -12.64 15.04 -0.69
C LEU A 89 -12.75 16.44 -1.33
N LEU A 90 -12.08 17.44 -0.75
CA LEU A 90 -12.13 18.83 -1.23
C LEU A 90 -11.13 19.11 -2.37
N GLY A 91 -10.10 18.27 -2.51
CA GLY A 91 -9.00 18.43 -3.49
C GLY A 91 -7.75 19.04 -2.88
#